data_AF-A0AAW1R372-F1
#
_entry.id   AF-A0AAW1R372-F1
#
_cell.length_a   1.000
_cell.length_b   1.000
_cell.length_c   1.000
_cell.angle_alpha   90.00
_cell.angle_beta   90.00
_cell.angle_gamma   90.00
#
_symmetry.space_group_name_H-M   'P 1'
#
loop_
_entity.id
_entity.type
_entity.pdbx_description
1 polymer ?
#
loop_
_entity_poly.entity_id
_entity_poly.type
_entity_poly.pdbx_seq_one_letter_code
_entity_poly.pdbx_strand_id
1 'polypeptide(L)'
;MARTGLPAALLRVASTAARCSCAAVRELSPAAPGTVTPYNHHVFIRSAPPEDLAPPETSGRDGLWWPSVVEKLPVFARAFLGVARHRAYIEGTVKVTAFEALGSRGLPRLRPDECDLMLFPDGVEYRGLPVVAISDIVAAHVTEPTEEHPDFEPPELPPGAGQMQDHISGLCLFVCCHGSRDGRCGSLGEALARRLEAAAREAGLLGDPVRVFRCSHIGGHKYAANVCVYGPASPCDGDWFGGVRAADAPAFLQALLRTPIGSEGVPADPLLARHWRGRMGLSKDDQMRLAAGEALNAESSEEEEELSAEDDLSKGEEVRFSGPWSREGGEPEDGVWDRPSFARLFDAGASSSEEEGDDEDEQESSSDFDDDDWGSDEDSSKGSSSESDSEDPDAGPPLR
;
A
#
# COMPACT_ATOMS: atom_id res chain seq x y z
N MET A 1 -37.25 12.88 -45.65
CA MET A 1 -35.90 12.39 -46.06
C MET A 1 -34.86 13.32 -45.45
N ALA A 2 -34.40 13.02 -44.24
CA ALA A 2 -33.45 13.84 -43.51
C ALA A 2 -32.01 13.40 -43.84
N ARG A 3 -31.17 14.36 -44.26
CA ARG A 3 -29.73 14.21 -44.39
C ARG A 3 -29.09 15.41 -43.69
N THR A 4 -28.60 15.20 -42.47
CA THR A 4 -27.64 16.10 -41.82
C THR A 4 -26.59 15.22 -41.18
N GLY A 5 -25.41 15.18 -41.80
CA GLY A 5 -24.26 14.41 -41.34
C GLY A 5 -23.60 15.09 -40.14
N LEU A 6 -23.40 14.33 -39.08
CA LEU A 6 -22.47 14.65 -38.00
C LEU A 6 -21.02 14.44 -38.48
N PRO A 7 -20.05 15.27 -38.04
CA PRO A 7 -18.66 15.12 -38.43
C PRO A 7 -18.05 13.82 -37.87
N ALA A 8 -17.34 13.08 -38.72
CA ALA A 8 -16.75 11.76 -38.48
C ALA A 8 -15.61 11.71 -37.42
N ALA A 9 -15.54 12.69 -36.52
CA ALA A 9 -14.52 12.77 -35.46
C ALA A 9 -15.00 12.26 -34.08
N LEU A 10 -16.27 11.87 -33.94
CA LEU A 10 -16.88 11.44 -32.66
C LEU A 10 -17.29 9.95 -32.61
N LEU A 11 -16.79 9.12 -33.52
CA LEU A 11 -17.06 7.67 -33.58
C LEU A 11 -15.77 6.83 -33.51
N ARG A 12 -14.89 7.17 -32.56
CA ARG A 12 -13.72 6.36 -32.15
C ARG A 12 -13.57 6.20 -30.63
N VAL A 13 -14.68 6.27 -29.89
CA VAL A 13 -14.70 5.98 -28.45
C VAL A 13 -15.72 4.88 -28.18
N ALA A 14 -15.45 3.67 -28.66
CA ALA A 14 -16.13 2.43 -28.25
C ALA A 14 -15.46 1.20 -28.90
N SER A 15 -14.17 0.96 -28.68
CA SER A 15 -13.54 -0.35 -29.01
C SER A 15 -12.15 -0.55 -28.40
N THR A 16 -11.87 0.01 -27.22
CA THR A 16 -10.74 -0.42 -26.39
C THR A 16 -11.28 -1.24 -25.23
N ALA A 17 -12.04 -2.29 -25.55
CA ALA A 17 -11.96 -3.51 -24.77
C ALA A 17 -10.49 -3.91 -24.81
N ALA A 18 -9.85 -3.88 -23.64
CA ALA A 18 -8.44 -4.12 -23.45
C ALA A 18 -8.01 -5.41 -24.15
N ARG A 19 -7.46 -5.27 -25.35
CA ARG A 19 -6.47 -6.23 -25.83
C ARG A 19 -5.32 -6.08 -24.85
N CYS A 20 -5.29 -6.96 -23.85
CA CYS A 20 -4.11 -7.24 -23.08
C CYS A 20 -2.99 -7.37 -24.11
N SER A 21 -2.09 -6.39 -24.20
CA SER A 21 -1.02 -6.48 -25.19
C SER A 21 -0.17 -7.65 -24.72
N CYS A 22 -0.25 -8.77 -25.43
CA CYS A 22 0.54 -9.96 -25.14
C CYS A 22 2.06 -9.64 -25.09
N ALA A 23 2.48 -8.47 -25.58
CA ALA A 23 3.82 -7.94 -25.45
C ALA A 23 4.24 -7.67 -23.99
N ALA A 24 3.38 -7.10 -23.12
CA ALA A 24 3.75 -6.78 -21.73
C ALA A 24 3.97 -8.04 -20.86
N VAL A 25 3.41 -9.18 -21.26
CA VAL A 25 3.54 -10.47 -20.57
C VAL A 25 4.83 -11.21 -20.98
N ARG A 26 5.50 -10.81 -22.07
CA ARG A 26 6.66 -11.53 -22.63
C ARG A 26 8.00 -11.29 -21.91
N GLU A 27 8.08 -10.34 -20.99
CA GLU A 27 9.30 -9.99 -20.24
C GLU A 27 9.15 -10.11 -18.72
N LEU A 28 8.28 -11.02 -18.26
CA LEU A 28 8.14 -11.29 -16.84
C LEU A 28 9.04 -12.45 -16.44
N SER A 29 9.84 -12.22 -15.40
CA SER A 29 10.54 -13.28 -14.70
C SER A 29 9.55 -14.06 -13.82
N PRO A 30 9.73 -15.38 -13.67
CA PRO A 30 9.00 -16.13 -12.65
C PRO A 30 9.34 -15.56 -11.26
N ALA A 31 8.38 -15.64 -10.33
CA ALA A 31 8.67 -15.33 -8.93
C ALA A 31 9.81 -16.23 -8.43
N ALA A 32 10.68 -15.66 -7.61
CA ALA A 32 11.79 -16.39 -7.01
C ALA A 32 12.02 -15.91 -5.57
N PRO A 33 12.27 -16.84 -4.63
CA PRO A 33 12.79 -16.57 -3.29
C PRO A 33 14.00 -15.63 -3.29
N GLY A 34 14.17 -14.85 -2.23
CA GLY A 34 15.32 -13.95 -2.06
C GLY A 34 15.32 -12.74 -2.99
N THR A 35 14.17 -12.40 -3.58
CA THR A 35 14.07 -11.27 -4.51
C THR A 35 13.39 -10.05 -3.92
N VAL A 36 12.89 -10.14 -2.69
CA VAL A 36 12.42 -8.98 -1.93
C VAL A 36 13.63 -8.34 -1.26
N THR A 37 13.89 -7.07 -1.58
CA THR A 37 14.91 -6.29 -0.88
C THR A 37 14.57 -6.27 0.62
N PRO A 38 15.50 -6.58 1.53
CA PRO A 38 15.23 -6.59 2.97
C PRO A 38 14.74 -5.23 3.48
N TYR A 39 13.75 -5.26 4.38
CA TYR A 39 13.23 -4.12 5.13
C TYR A 39 12.45 -4.64 6.34
N ASN A 40 12.38 -3.84 7.40
CA ASN A 40 11.83 -4.25 8.71
C ASN A 40 10.44 -3.65 8.93
N HIS A 41 10.22 -2.41 8.45
CA HIS A 41 8.94 -1.71 8.60
C HIS A 41 8.33 -1.35 7.25
N HIS A 42 7.01 -1.47 7.14
CA HIS A 42 6.24 -0.96 6.00
C HIS A 42 5.22 0.06 6.47
N VAL A 43 5.38 1.30 6.02
CA VAL A 43 4.43 2.39 6.25
C VAL A 43 3.64 2.59 4.97
N PHE A 44 2.34 2.34 5.04
CA PHE A 44 1.40 2.65 3.98
C PHE A 44 0.69 3.97 4.28
N ILE A 45 0.64 4.87 3.31
CA ILE A 45 0.04 6.21 3.47
C ILE A 45 -1.06 6.41 2.43
N ARG A 46 -2.24 6.83 2.89
CA ARG A 46 -3.32 7.34 2.03
C ARG A 46 -3.51 8.82 2.31
N SER A 47 -3.70 9.62 1.28
CA SER A 47 -3.97 11.05 1.40
C SER A 47 -5.10 11.45 0.47
N ALA A 48 -5.74 12.57 0.77
CA ALA A 48 -6.66 13.18 -0.18
C ALA A 48 -5.94 13.54 -1.51
N PRO A 49 -6.63 13.41 -2.66
CA PRO A 49 -6.11 13.95 -3.91
C PRO A 49 -5.97 15.47 -3.83
N PRO A 50 -4.95 16.07 -4.49
CA PRO A 50 -4.92 17.50 -4.73
C PRO A 50 -6.20 17.96 -5.43
N GLU A 51 -6.77 19.10 -5.04
CA GLU A 51 -8.07 19.58 -5.56
C GLU A 51 -8.07 19.73 -7.10
N ASP A 52 -6.96 20.19 -7.67
CA ASP A 52 -6.75 20.40 -9.10
C ASP A 52 -6.59 19.09 -9.90
N LEU A 53 -6.26 18.00 -9.22
CA LEU A 53 -6.03 16.68 -9.82
C LEU A 53 -7.05 15.64 -9.37
N ALA A 54 -7.99 16.03 -8.51
CA ALA A 54 -9.06 15.17 -8.03
C ALA A 54 -9.97 14.78 -9.21
N PRO A 55 -10.36 13.49 -9.31
CA PRO A 55 -11.33 13.10 -10.31
C PRO A 55 -12.67 13.81 -10.05
N PRO A 56 -13.43 14.18 -11.11
CA PRO A 56 -14.82 14.60 -10.94
C PRO A 56 -15.58 13.50 -10.19
N GLU A 57 -16.45 13.87 -9.25
CA GLU A 57 -17.15 12.93 -8.36
C GLU A 57 -17.92 11.84 -9.12
N THR A 58 -18.32 12.11 -10.36
CA THR A 58 -19.08 11.21 -11.24
C THR A 58 -18.21 10.30 -12.13
N SER A 59 -16.90 10.51 -12.17
CA SER A 59 -16.06 9.94 -13.24
C SER A 59 -15.68 8.47 -13.04
N GLY A 60 -15.74 7.95 -11.81
CA GLY A 60 -15.35 6.57 -11.48
C GLY A 60 -13.93 6.19 -11.90
N ARG A 61 -13.11 7.18 -12.28
CA ARG A 61 -11.71 7.05 -12.68
C ARG A 61 -10.85 7.68 -11.62
N ASP A 62 -9.63 7.17 -11.47
CA ASP A 62 -8.63 7.89 -10.70
C ASP A 62 -8.31 9.19 -11.44
N GLY A 63 -8.18 10.29 -10.70
CA GLY A 63 -7.72 11.56 -11.25
C GLY A 63 -6.26 11.46 -11.69
N LEU A 64 -5.73 12.51 -12.32
CA LEU A 64 -4.36 12.53 -12.85
C LEU A 64 -3.26 12.40 -11.76
N TRP A 65 -3.65 12.49 -10.48
CA TRP A 65 -2.75 12.38 -9.34
C TRP A 65 -2.26 10.94 -9.08
N TRP A 66 -3.08 9.93 -9.37
CA TRP A 66 -2.70 8.52 -9.21
C TRP A 66 -2.31 7.91 -10.57
N PRO A 67 -1.17 7.22 -10.69
CA PRO A 67 -0.12 7.04 -9.67
C PRO A 67 1.01 8.09 -9.78
N SER A 68 0.95 9.03 -10.72
CA SER A 68 2.08 9.88 -11.13
C SER A 68 2.54 10.94 -10.11
N VAL A 69 1.65 11.35 -9.20
CA VAL A 69 1.90 12.45 -8.25
C VAL A 69 1.87 11.97 -6.81
N VAL A 70 1.24 10.83 -6.52
CA VAL A 70 0.98 10.37 -5.14
C VAL A 70 2.24 10.31 -4.25
N GLU A 71 3.35 9.77 -4.77
CA GLU A 71 4.61 9.65 -4.01
C GLU A 71 5.36 11.00 -3.85
N LYS A 72 4.90 12.07 -4.50
CA LYS A 72 5.46 13.42 -4.43
C LYS A 72 4.66 14.34 -3.49
N LEU A 73 3.58 13.84 -2.90
CA LEU A 73 2.73 14.63 -2.02
C LEU A 73 3.46 14.96 -0.70
N PRO A 74 3.15 16.09 -0.06
CA PRO A 74 3.82 16.52 1.18
C PRO A 74 3.76 15.50 2.32
N VAL A 75 2.76 14.60 2.31
CA VAL A 75 2.62 13.51 3.28
C VAL A 75 3.82 12.55 3.27
N PHE A 76 4.38 12.26 2.08
CA PHE A 76 5.56 11.39 1.94
C PHE A 76 6.79 12.07 2.49
N ALA A 77 6.99 13.36 2.19
CA ALA A 77 8.11 14.12 2.72
C ALA A 77 8.11 14.13 4.26
N ARG A 78 6.94 14.20 4.90
CA ARG A 78 6.81 14.12 6.37
C ARG A 78 7.12 12.73 6.91
N ALA A 79 6.64 11.67 6.28
CA ALA A 79 6.99 10.30 6.68
C ALA A 79 8.50 10.06 6.57
N PHE A 80 9.12 10.45 5.45
CA PHE A 80 10.57 10.35 5.27
C PHE A 80 11.34 11.21 6.28
N LEU A 81 10.82 12.38 6.65
CA LEU A 81 11.42 13.21 7.69
C LEU A 81 11.40 12.51 9.07
N GLY A 82 10.31 11.83 9.41
CA GLY A 82 10.20 11.01 10.62
C GLY A 82 11.29 9.93 10.67
N VAL A 83 11.43 9.18 9.56
CA VAL A 83 12.48 8.15 9.40
C VAL A 83 13.89 8.76 9.47
N ALA A 84 14.15 9.84 8.72
CA ALA A 84 15.48 10.42 8.60
C ALA A 84 15.98 11.02 9.93
N ARG A 85 15.09 11.64 10.71
CA ARG A 85 15.44 12.22 12.02
C ARG A 85 15.85 11.17 13.05
N HIS A 86 15.31 9.96 12.94
CA HIS A 86 15.52 8.90 13.91
C HIS A 86 16.35 7.74 13.35
N ARG A 87 17.06 7.93 12.24
CA ARG A 87 17.78 6.85 11.53
C ARG A 87 18.72 6.03 12.42
N ALA A 88 19.31 6.62 13.45
CA ALA A 88 20.20 5.96 14.40
C ALA A 88 19.48 4.92 15.30
N TYR A 89 18.14 4.98 15.37
CA TYR A 89 17.30 4.13 16.24
C TYR A 89 16.40 3.19 15.45
N ILE A 90 16.66 3.04 14.14
CA ILE A 90 15.85 2.22 13.24
C ILE A 90 16.68 1.02 12.82
N GLU A 91 16.21 -0.18 13.19
CA GLU A 91 16.79 -1.41 12.69
C GLU A 91 16.41 -1.65 11.22
N GLY A 92 17.42 -1.90 10.38
CA GLY A 92 17.23 -2.16 8.97
C GLY A 92 16.65 -0.99 8.16
N THR A 93 15.63 -1.26 7.34
CA THR A 93 15.08 -0.29 6.39
C THR A 93 13.58 -0.11 6.58
N VAL A 94 13.10 1.14 6.46
CA VAL A 94 11.68 1.49 6.42
C VAL A 94 11.24 1.70 4.98
N LYS A 95 10.19 0.99 4.58
CA LYS A 95 9.55 1.15 3.29
C LYS A 95 8.32 2.03 3.42
N VAL A 96 8.21 3.06 2.59
CA VAL A 96 7.07 3.98 2.58
C VAL A 96 6.35 3.87 1.24
N THR A 97 5.06 3.56 1.27
CA THR A 97 4.27 3.22 0.07
C THR A 97 2.92 3.92 0.10
N ALA A 98 2.45 4.43 -1.05
CA ALA A 98 1.08 4.94 -1.13
C ALA A 98 0.07 3.81 -1.29
N PHE A 99 -1.11 3.95 -0.73
CA PHE A 99 -2.21 3.03 -1.00
C PHE A 99 -3.53 3.76 -1.20
N GLU A 100 -4.47 3.09 -1.86
CA GLU A 100 -5.84 3.56 -2.05
C GLU A 100 -6.80 2.37 -2.09
N ALA A 101 -8.05 2.60 -1.68
CA ALA A 101 -9.13 1.63 -1.85
C ALA A 101 -9.50 1.45 -3.32
N LEU A 102 -10.11 0.32 -3.64
CA LEU A 102 -10.68 0.05 -4.96
C LEU A 102 -12.14 0.54 -4.97
N GLY A 103 -12.50 1.37 -5.95
CA GLY A 103 -13.89 1.82 -6.18
C GLY A 103 -14.42 2.93 -5.26
N SER A 104 -15.69 3.30 -5.45
CA SER A 104 -16.36 4.45 -4.81
C SER A 104 -17.03 4.13 -3.46
N ARG A 105 -17.15 2.85 -3.08
CA ARG A 105 -17.59 2.40 -1.75
C ARG A 105 -16.41 2.10 -0.82
N GLY A 106 -15.21 2.58 -1.18
CA GLY A 106 -13.98 2.37 -0.42
C GLY A 106 -13.94 3.16 0.89
N LEU A 107 -12.74 3.24 1.46
CA LEU A 107 -12.45 4.01 2.67
C LEU A 107 -13.03 5.44 2.60
N PRO A 108 -13.44 6.05 3.73
CA PRO A 108 -14.05 7.38 3.76
C PRO A 108 -13.21 8.45 3.05
N ARG A 109 -13.86 9.50 2.53
CA ARG A 109 -13.15 10.63 1.92
C ARG A 109 -12.33 11.37 2.98
N LEU A 110 -11.07 11.62 2.68
CA LEU A 110 -10.17 12.42 3.52
C LEU A 110 -10.29 13.90 3.21
N ARG A 111 -10.16 14.75 4.23
CA ARG A 111 -9.90 16.17 4.02
C ARG A 111 -8.47 16.39 3.47
N PRO A 112 -8.18 17.52 2.79
CA PRO A 112 -6.85 17.82 2.27
C PRO A 112 -5.72 17.82 3.31
N ASP A 113 -6.05 18.10 4.57
CA ASP A 113 -5.14 18.12 5.71
C ASP A 113 -5.10 16.80 6.50
N GLU A 114 -5.81 15.78 6.02
CA GLU A 114 -5.90 14.45 6.64
C GLU A 114 -5.19 13.37 5.82
N CYS A 115 -4.79 12.30 6.52
CA CYS A 115 -4.23 11.09 5.94
C CYS A 115 -4.65 9.86 6.74
N ASP A 116 -4.54 8.68 6.13
CA ASP A 116 -4.54 7.42 6.85
C ASP A 116 -3.16 6.78 6.79
N LEU A 117 -2.81 6.08 7.86
CA LEU A 117 -1.59 5.29 7.95
C LEU A 117 -1.94 3.83 8.24
N MET A 118 -1.20 2.89 7.64
CA MET A 118 -1.15 1.51 8.11
C MET A 118 0.32 1.15 8.31
N LEU A 119 0.66 0.65 9.49
CA LEU A 119 2.05 0.38 9.88
C LEU A 119 2.23 -1.09 10.22
N PHE A 120 3.26 -1.70 9.62
CA PHE A 120 3.66 -3.08 9.85
C PHE A 120 5.13 -3.12 10.28
N PRO A 121 5.52 -4.01 11.21
CA PRO A 121 4.78 -5.18 11.69
C PRO A 121 3.72 -4.92 12.77
N ASP A 122 3.65 -3.72 13.35
CA ASP A 122 2.76 -3.39 14.47
C ASP A 122 1.27 -3.70 14.23
N GLY A 123 0.84 -3.77 12.97
CA GLY A 123 -0.51 -4.18 12.61
C GLY A 123 -1.55 -3.15 13.05
N VAL A 124 -1.14 -1.87 13.06
CA VAL A 124 -1.99 -0.75 13.46
C VAL A 124 -2.37 0.08 12.25
N GLU A 125 -3.54 0.68 12.31
CA GLU A 125 -3.97 1.68 11.36
C GLU A 125 -4.43 2.94 12.07
N TYR A 126 -4.27 4.06 11.38
CA TYR A 126 -4.75 5.34 11.83
C TYR A 126 -5.62 5.96 10.75
N ARG A 127 -6.78 6.50 11.15
CA ARG A 127 -7.73 7.09 10.20
C ARG A 127 -7.95 8.58 10.45
N GLY A 128 -7.93 9.38 9.38
CA GLY A 128 -8.22 10.81 9.43
C GLY A 128 -7.17 11.65 10.16
N LEU A 129 -5.92 11.18 10.24
CA LEU A 129 -4.84 11.85 10.96
C LEU A 129 -4.48 13.19 10.34
N PRO A 130 -4.26 14.25 11.14
CA PRO A 130 -3.64 15.47 10.66
C PRO A 130 -2.29 15.16 10.03
N VAL A 131 -2.06 15.66 8.82
CA VAL A 131 -0.81 15.42 8.06
C VAL A 131 0.44 15.84 8.84
N VAL A 132 0.31 16.80 9.75
CA VAL A 132 1.40 17.27 10.62
C VAL A 132 1.88 16.22 11.63
N ALA A 133 1.03 15.26 12.01
CA ALA A 133 1.33 14.22 13.01
C ALA A 133 2.10 13.02 12.43
N ILE A 134 2.18 12.89 11.09
CA ILE A 134 2.77 11.72 10.42
C ILE A 134 4.19 11.44 10.90
N SER A 135 5.04 12.47 11.00
CA SER A 135 6.46 12.30 11.34
C SER A 135 6.66 11.68 12.72
N ASP A 136 5.83 12.08 13.69
CA ASP A 136 5.94 11.62 15.08
C ASP A 136 5.35 10.22 15.23
N ILE A 137 4.21 9.95 14.58
CA ILE A 137 3.59 8.61 14.54
C ILE A 137 4.52 7.61 13.85
N VAL A 138 5.10 7.97 12.71
CA VAL A 138 6.06 7.09 12.02
C VAL A 138 7.24 6.79 12.93
N ALA A 139 7.81 7.81 13.58
CA ALA A 139 8.93 7.60 14.50
C ALA A 139 8.57 6.63 15.65
N ALA A 140 7.42 6.84 16.31
CA ALA A 140 6.95 5.99 17.40
C ALA A 140 6.83 4.49 17.04
N HIS A 141 6.63 4.17 15.77
CA HIS A 141 6.42 2.79 15.28
C HIS A 141 7.62 2.15 14.57
N VAL A 142 8.65 2.93 14.24
CA VAL A 142 9.82 2.41 13.50
C VAL A 142 11.12 2.51 14.28
N THR A 143 11.07 3.08 15.48
CA THR A 143 12.24 3.26 16.33
C THR A 143 12.18 2.37 17.55
N GLU A 144 13.32 1.82 17.92
CA GLU A 144 13.48 0.98 19.11
C GLU A 144 14.86 1.21 19.73
N PRO A 145 15.07 0.83 21.02
CA PRO A 145 16.40 0.83 21.60
C PRO A 145 17.36 -0.03 20.77
N THR A 146 18.56 0.48 20.51
CA THR A 146 19.59 -0.24 19.73
C THR A 146 20.76 -0.61 20.62
N GLU A 147 21.65 -1.50 20.17
CA GLU A 147 22.88 -1.83 20.92
C GLU A 147 23.75 -0.59 21.20
N GLU A 148 23.80 0.37 20.25
CA GLU A 148 24.54 1.63 20.39
C GLU A 148 23.82 2.64 21.30
N HIS A 149 22.49 2.53 21.40
CA HIS A 149 21.62 3.43 22.15
C HIS A 149 20.56 2.66 22.96
N PRO A 150 20.98 1.92 24.00
CA PRO A 150 20.07 1.07 24.78
C PRO A 150 19.11 1.86 25.68
N ASP A 151 19.48 3.08 26.04
CA ASP A 151 18.67 4.00 26.85
C ASP A 151 17.73 4.87 26.00
N PHE A 152 17.64 4.63 24.68
CA PHE A 152 16.74 5.37 23.82
C PHE A 152 15.28 4.99 24.12
N GLU A 153 14.48 5.99 24.48
CA GLU A 153 13.04 5.84 24.61
C GLU A 153 12.35 6.27 23.30
N PRO A 154 11.58 5.37 22.66
CA PRO A 154 10.79 5.74 21.48
C PRO A 154 9.87 6.94 21.76
N PRO A 155 9.63 7.81 20.75
CA PRO A 155 8.74 8.95 20.93
C PRO A 155 7.34 8.51 21.33
N GLU A 156 6.75 9.20 22.30
CA GLU A 156 5.33 8.99 22.61
C GLU A 156 4.45 9.43 21.43
N LEU A 157 3.30 8.77 21.30
CA LEU A 157 2.30 9.16 20.31
C LEU A 157 1.80 10.58 20.57
N PRO A 158 1.59 11.41 19.52
CA PRO A 158 1.01 12.73 19.69
C PRO A 158 -0.32 12.70 20.45
N PRO A 159 -0.62 13.70 21.29
CA PRO A 159 -1.88 13.75 22.03
C PRO A 159 -3.10 13.59 21.10
N GLY A 160 -3.98 12.64 21.44
CA GLY A 160 -5.17 12.33 20.65
C GLY A 160 -4.94 11.31 19.52
N ALA A 161 -3.70 11.03 19.10
CA ALA A 161 -3.43 10.06 18.03
C ALA A 161 -3.93 8.64 18.40
N GLY A 162 -3.81 8.24 19.67
CA GLY A 162 -4.30 6.94 20.15
C GLY A 162 -5.81 6.76 20.05
N GLN A 163 -6.60 7.85 19.97
CA GLN A 163 -8.06 7.77 19.76
C GLN A 163 -8.42 7.51 18.29
N MET A 164 -7.45 7.72 17.39
CA MET A 164 -7.59 7.56 15.94
C MET A 164 -6.91 6.27 15.46
N GLN A 165 -6.31 5.52 16.40
CA GLN A 165 -5.62 4.26 16.19
C GLN A 165 -6.59 3.11 16.35
N ASP A 166 -6.58 2.20 15.38
CA ASP A 166 -7.26 0.92 15.44
C ASP A 166 -6.25 -0.22 15.16
N HIS A 167 -6.59 -1.43 15.58
CA HIS A 167 -5.85 -2.63 15.20
C HIS A 167 -6.41 -3.23 13.91
N ILE A 168 -5.52 -3.63 13.02
CA ILE A 168 -5.87 -4.35 11.80
C ILE A 168 -6.28 -5.76 12.21
N SER A 169 -7.57 -6.12 12.10
CA SER A 169 -8.07 -7.44 12.53
C SER A 169 -7.96 -8.55 11.47
N GLY A 170 -7.80 -8.18 10.20
CA GLY A 170 -7.88 -9.08 9.06
C GLY A 170 -6.68 -9.03 8.10
N LEU A 171 -6.83 -9.67 6.95
CA LEU A 171 -5.87 -9.69 5.86
C LEU A 171 -5.92 -8.41 5.04
N CYS A 172 -4.78 -7.76 4.87
CA CYS A 172 -4.59 -6.64 3.96
C CYS A 172 -3.73 -7.08 2.77
N LEU A 173 -4.32 -7.05 1.58
CA LEU A 173 -3.63 -7.33 0.32
C LEU A 173 -3.30 -6.04 -0.41
N PHE A 174 -2.02 -5.72 -0.56
CA PHE A 174 -1.56 -4.53 -1.29
C PHE A 174 -1.01 -4.94 -2.66
N VAL A 175 -1.67 -4.50 -3.73
CA VAL A 175 -1.31 -4.83 -5.11
C VAL A 175 -0.71 -3.63 -5.81
N CYS A 176 0.52 -3.76 -6.31
CA CYS A 176 1.19 -2.67 -7.00
C CYS A 176 0.51 -2.34 -8.34
N CYS A 177 -0.14 -1.18 -8.42
CA CYS A 177 -0.88 -0.72 -9.61
C CYS A 177 -0.23 0.51 -10.28
N HIS A 178 1.03 0.81 -9.94
CA HIS A 178 1.75 1.99 -10.42
C HIS A 178 2.10 1.89 -11.92
N GLY A 179 1.19 2.35 -12.79
CA GLY A 179 1.34 2.31 -14.25
C GLY A 179 2.29 3.33 -14.88
N SER A 180 2.60 4.46 -14.22
CA SER A 180 3.55 5.45 -14.75
C SER A 180 5.02 5.06 -14.53
N ARG A 181 5.32 4.25 -13.50
CA ARG A 181 6.66 3.70 -13.26
C ARG A 181 6.93 2.45 -14.08
N ASP A 182 5.93 1.57 -14.22
CA ASP A 182 6.02 0.36 -15.04
C ASP A 182 4.64 -0.04 -15.60
N GLY A 183 4.52 -0.11 -16.93
CA GLY A 183 3.26 -0.44 -17.60
C GLY A 183 2.73 -1.85 -17.27
N ARG A 184 3.58 -2.77 -16.82
CA ARG A 184 3.17 -4.12 -16.38
C ARG A 184 2.43 -4.06 -15.05
N CYS A 185 2.91 -3.25 -14.09
CA CYS A 185 2.21 -3.03 -12.83
C CYS A 185 0.85 -2.35 -13.06
N GLY A 186 0.80 -1.32 -13.90
CA GLY A 186 -0.45 -0.62 -14.21
C GLY A 186 -1.51 -1.46 -14.94
N SER A 187 -1.09 -2.47 -15.71
CA SER A 187 -2.02 -3.35 -16.43
C SER A 187 -2.36 -4.62 -15.65
N LEU A 188 -1.35 -5.39 -15.26
CA LEU A 188 -1.51 -6.69 -14.59
C LEU A 188 -1.89 -6.51 -13.11
N GLY A 189 -1.31 -5.52 -12.44
CA GLY A 189 -1.61 -5.22 -11.04
C GLY A 189 -3.05 -4.75 -10.87
N GLU A 190 -3.49 -3.78 -11.69
CA GLU A 190 -4.86 -3.27 -11.65
C GLU A 190 -5.90 -4.39 -11.93
N ALA A 191 -5.64 -5.23 -12.94
CA ALA A 191 -6.49 -6.37 -13.24
C ALA A 191 -6.55 -7.38 -12.08
N LEU A 192 -5.42 -7.64 -11.42
CA LEU A 192 -5.35 -8.53 -10.26
C LEU A 192 -6.09 -7.95 -9.05
N ALA A 193 -5.86 -6.68 -8.72
CA ALA A 193 -6.44 -6.00 -7.57
C ALA A 193 -7.97 -6.01 -7.62
N ARG A 194 -8.55 -5.59 -8.75
CA ARG A 194 -10.01 -5.63 -8.99
C ARG A 194 -10.57 -7.03 -8.88
N ARG A 195 -9.82 -8.03 -9.33
CA ARG A 195 -10.26 -9.42 -9.38
C ARG A 195 -10.12 -10.15 -8.04
N LEU A 196 -9.18 -9.74 -7.19
CA LEU A 196 -9.11 -10.15 -5.78
C LEU A 196 -10.26 -9.52 -4.98
N GLU A 197 -10.51 -8.23 -5.18
CA GLU A 197 -11.62 -7.51 -4.52
C GLU A 197 -12.98 -8.11 -4.89
N ALA A 198 -13.21 -8.40 -6.18
CA ALA A 198 -14.41 -9.08 -6.64
C ALA A 198 -14.56 -10.47 -6.01
N ALA A 199 -13.49 -11.28 -5.98
CA ALA A 199 -13.53 -12.60 -5.35
C ALA A 199 -13.82 -12.55 -3.84
N ALA A 200 -13.23 -11.58 -3.12
CA ALA A 200 -13.52 -11.37 -1.71
C ALA A 200 -14.99 -10.95 -1.49
N ARG A 201 -15.53 -10.09 -2.36
CA ARG A 201 -16.93 -9.67 -2.33
C ARG A 201 -17.89 -10.83 -2.61
N GLU A 202 -17.62 -11.62 -3.65
CA GLU A 202 -18.40 -12.81 -4.01
C GLU A 202 -18.43 -13.85 -2.88
N ALA A 203 -17.35 -13.95 -2.11
CA ALA A 203 -17.25 -14.82 -0.95
C ALA A 203 -17.85 -14.22 0.34
N GLY A 204 -18.32 -12.96 0.34
CA GLY A 204 -18.80 -12.28 1.54
C GLY A 204 -17.72 -11.92 2.56
N LEU A 205 -16.46 -11.81 2.13
CA LEU A 205 -15.28 -11.59 2.98
C LEU A 205 -14.66 -10.19 2.82
N LEU A 206 -15.20 -9.35 1.93
CA LEU A 206 -14.65 -8.02 1.67
C LEU A 206 -14.95 -7.06 2.82
N GLY A 207 -13.92 -6.37 3.32
CA GLY A 207 -13.99 -5.46 4.46
C GLY A 207 -13.53 -6.13 5.75
N ASP A 208 -14.10 -7.30 6.04
CA ASP A 208 -13.72 -8.17 7.15
C ASP A 208 -13.98 -9.65 6.75
N PRO A 209 -12.98 -10.55 6.76
CA PRO A 209 -11.59 -10.34 7.17
C PRO A 209 -10.66 -9.90 6.05
N VAL A 210 -11.13 -9.60 4.83
CA VAL A 210 -10.25 -9.34 3.67
C VAL A 210 -10.38 -7.91 3.16
N ARG A 211 -9.26 -7.17 3.14
CA ARG A 211 -9.16 -5.84 2.52
C ARG A 211 -8.16 -5.86 1.38
N VAL A 212 -8.56 -5.32 0.23
CA VAL A 212 -7.73 -5.26 -0.97
C VAL A 212 -7.48 -3.81 -1.32
N PHE A 213 -6.20 -3.44 -1.42
CA PHE A 213 -5.75 -2.11 -1.74
C PHE A 213 -4.88 -2.14 -2.99
N ARG A 214 -5.00 -1.09 -3.79
CA ARG A 214 -3.95 -0.76 -4.76
C ARG A 214 -2.85 0.01 -4.02
N CYS A 215 -1.61 -0.22 -4.40
CA CYS A 215 -0.48 0.52 -3.87
C CYS A 215 0.42 1.08 -4.98
N SER A 216 1.25 2.04 -4.59
CA SER A 216 2.26 2.65 -5.46
C SER A 216 3.44 1.70 -5.67
N HIS A 217 4.58 2.18 -6.18
CA HIS A 217 5.62 1.26 -6.62
C HIS A 217 6.37 0.65 -5.43
N ILE A 218 6.14 -0.63 -5.20
CA ILE A 218 6.82 -1.38 -4.15
C ILE A 218 8.14 -2.03 -4.63
N GLY A 219 8.47 -1.98 -5.93
CA GLY A 219 9.61 -2.69 -6.51
C GLY A 219 9.24 -4.02 -7.17
N GLY A 220 10.22 -4.67 -7.80
CA GLY A 220 10.05 -6.03 -8.36
C GLY A 220 9.14 -6.12 -9.58
N HIS A 221 9.03 -5.06 -10.40
CA HIS A 221 8.14 -5.04 -11.58
C HIS A 221 8.39 -6.18 -12.59
N LYS A 222 9.59 -6.75 -12.63
CA LYS A 222 9.91 -7.90 -13.47
C LYS A 222 9.12 -9.15 -13.08
N TYR A 223 8.57 -9.17 -11.86
CA TYR A 223 7.71 -10.23 -11.32
C TYR A 223 6.23 -9.81 -11.27
N ALA A 224 5.82 -8.77 -11.99
CA ALA A 224 4.44 -8.28 -11.92
C ALA A 224 3.41 -9.37 -12.34
N ALA A 225 2.22 -9.42 -11.73
CA ALA A 225 1.75 -8.56 -10.65
C ALA A 225 2.29 -8.98 -9.27
N ASN A 226 2.61 -8.00 -8.42
CA ASN A 226 3.08 -8.22 -7.06
C ASN A 226 1.96 -7.95 -6.04
N VAL A 227 1.91 -8.78 -4.99
CA VAL A 227 0.98 -8.65 -3.86
C VAL A 227 1.76 -8.77 -2.55
N CYS A 228 1.66 -7.78 -1.66
CA CYS A 228 2.09 -7.90 -0.28
C CYS A 228 0.90 -8.28 0.59
N VAL A 229 1.08 -9.24 1.50
CA VAL A 229 0.02 -9.70 2.41
C VAL A 229 0.45 -9.38 3.83
N TYR A 230 -0.47 -8.78 4.58
CA TYR A 230 -0.25 -8.40 5.98
C TYR A 230 -1.47 -8.69 6.86
N GLY A 231 -1.25 -8.85 8.16
CA GLY A 231 -2.28 -8.92 9.21
C GLY A 231 -1.84 -9.76 10.40
N PRO A 232 -2.30 -9.48 11.64
CA PRO A 232 -1.89 -10.19 12.86
C PRO A 232 -2.36 -11.64 12.93
N ALA A 233 -3.32 -11.99 12.07
CA ALA A 233 -3.83 -13.33 11.82
C ALA A 233 -3.42 -13.83 10.42
N SER A 234 -2.46 -13.16 9.78
CA SER A 234 -1.99 -13.58 8.46
C SER A 234 -1.09 -14.80 8.64
N PRO A 235 -1.37 -15.91 7.93
CA PRO A 235 -0.42 -17.01 7.80
C PRO A 235 0.87 -16.60 7.06
N CYS A 236 0.84 -15.42 6.44
CA CYS A 236 1.81 -14.91 5.49
C CYS A 236 2.13 -13.44 5.83
N ASP A 237 2.19 -13.08 7.11
CA ASP A 237 2.39 -11.68 7.52
C ASP A 237 3.72 -11.14 7.00
N GLY A 238 3.66 -10.11 6.16
CA GLY A 238 4.82 -9.56 5.46
C GLY A 238 5.28 -10.32 4.23
N ASP A 239 4.56 -11.35 3.77
CA ASP A 239 4.92 -12.09 2.56
C ASP A 239 4.65 -11.32 1.26
N TRP A 240 5.54 -11.55 0.30
CA TRP A 240 5.43 -11.02 -1.06
C TRP A 240 5.23 -12.13 -2.06
N PHE A 241 4.23 -11.95 -2.89
CA PHE A 241 3.93 -12.82 -4.01
C PHE A 241 4.14 -12.08 -5.32
N GLY A 242 4.68 -12.77 -6.33
CA GLY A 242 4.87 -12.24 -7.69
C GLY A 242 4.31 -13.16 -8.75
N GLY A 243 3.99 -12.60 -9.91
CA GLY A 243 3.49 -13.33 -11.07
C GLY A 243 2.07 -13.86 -10.90
N VAL A 244 1.34 -13.43 -9.88
CA VAL A 244 -0.05 -13.82 -9.65
C VAL A 244 -0.91 -13.22 -10.77
N ARG A 245 -1.75 -14.05 -11.40
CA ARG A 245 -2.63 -13.62 -12.49
C ARG A 245 -4.05 -13.39 -11.99
N ALA A 246 -4.77 -12.47 -12.64
CA ALA A 246 -6.16 -12.21 -12.32
C ALA A 246 -7.04 -13.48 -12.39
N ALA A 247 -6.74 -14.40 -13.31
CA ALA A 247 -7.45 -15.69 -13.41
C ALA A 247 -7.26 -16.58 -12.16
N ASP A 248 -6.08 -16.51 -11.52
CA ASP A 248 -5.74 -17.29 -10.33
C ASP A 248 -6.23 -16.65 -9.02
N ALA A 249 -6.73 -15.41 -9.06
CA ALA A 249 -7.06 -14.63 -7.88
C ALA A 249 -8.02 -15.30 -6.87
N PRO A 250 -9.12 -16.01 -7.24
CA PRO A 250 -9.94 -16.69 -6.24
C PRO A 250 -9.18 -17.85 -5.60
N ALA A 251 -8.46 -18.65 -6.39
CA ALA A 251 -7.70 -19.76 -5.87
C ALA A 251 -6.60 -19.26 -4.94
N PHE A 252 -5.96 -18.14 -5.28
CA PHE A 252 -4.94 -17.50 -4.47
C PHE A 252 -5.51 -17.00 -3.14
N LEU A 253 -6.65 -16.30 -3.19
CA LEU A 253 -7.35 -15.85 -1.98
C LEU A 253 -7.77 -17.03 -1.09
N GLN A 254 -8.35 -18.08 -1.66
CA GLN A 254 -8.73 -19.28 -0.93
C GLN A 254 -7.52 -20.00 -0.33
N ALA A 255 -6.40 -20.05 -1.04
CA ALA A 255 -5.15 -20.61 -0.52
C ALA A 255 -4.63 -19.81 0.69
N LEU A 256 -4.66 -18.47 0.63
CA LEU A 256 -4.31 -17.62 1.78
C LEU A 256 -5.21 -17.92 2.98
N LEU A 257 -6.52 -17.97 2.78
CA LEU A 257 -7.49 -18.21 3.86
C LEU A 257 -7.38 -19.61 4.49
N ARG A 258 -6.92 -20.61 3.74
CA ARG A 258 -6.69 -21.98 4.24
C ARG A 258 -5.36 -22.15 4.96
N THR A 259 -4.42 -21.22 4.81
CA THR A 259 -3.11 -21.37 5.42
C THR A 259 -3.22 -21.11 6.93
N PRO A 260 -2.69 -22.00 7.80
CA PRO A 260 -2.80 -21.83 9.24
C PRO A 260 -2.09 -20.58 9.75
N ILE A 261 -2.75 -19.83 10.63
CA ILE A 261 -2.16 -18.66 11.30
C ILE A 261 -0.90 -19.07 12.05
N GLY A 262 0.16 -18.27 11.97
CA GLY A 262 1.42 -18.57 12.65
C GLY A 262 2.21 -19.72 12.02
N SER A 263 1.89 -20.12 10.78
CA SER A 263 2.73 -21.06 10.03
C SER A 263 4.13 -20.48 9.85
N GLU A 264 5.13 -21.16 10.40
CA GLU A 264 6.53 -20.91 10.11
C GLU A 264 6.86 -21.38 8.69
N GLY A 265 7.81 -20.73 8.03
CA GLY A 265 8.20 -21.11 6.67
C GLY A 265 7.45 -20.39 5.54
N VAL A 266 7.78 -20.79 4.31
CA VAL A 266 7.02 -20.45 3.11
C VAL A 266 5.65 -21.15 3.15
N PRO A 267 4.56 -20.54 2.65
CA PRO A 267 3.25 -21.17 2.71
C PRO A 267 3.23 -22.54 2.01
N ALA A 268 2.69 -23.56 2.68
CA ALA A 268 2.68 -24.94 2.20
C ALA A 268 1.78 -25.17 0.97
N ASP A 269 0.79 -24.31 0.73
CA ASP A 269 -0.06 -24.39 -0.46
C ASP A 269 0.80 -24.19 -1.73
N PRO A 270 0.81 -25.15 -2.68
CA PRO A 270 1.67 -25.07 -3.87
C PRO A 270 1.44 -23.82 -4.74
N LEU A 271 0.23 -23.25 -4.70
CA LEU A 271 -0.10 -22.00 -5.39
C LEU A 271 0.53 -20.78 -4.69
N LEU A 272 0.61 -20.76 -3.37
CA LEU A 272 1.33 -19.68 -2.68
C LEU A 272 2.84 -19.86 -2.80
N ALA A 273 3.36 -21.07 -2.56
CA ALA A 273 4.79 -21.38 -2.63
C ALA A 273 5.41 -20.99 -3.98
N ARG A 274 4.75 -21.31 -5.11
CA ARG A 274 5.24 -20.97 -6.45
C ARG A 274 5.32 -19.47 -6.73
N HIS A 275 4.53 -18.67 -6.02
CA HIS A 275 4.47 -17.22 -6.20
C HIS A 275 5.29 -16.47 -5.15
N TRP A 276 5.72 -17.14 -4.08
CA TRP A 276 6.44 -16.52 -2.98
C TRP A 276 7.81 -15.98 -3.41
N ARG A 277 8.14 -14.78 -2.92
CA ARG A 277 9.38 -14.07 -3.26
C ARG A 277 10.26 -13.74 -2.08
N GLY A 278 9.68 -13.64 -0.89
CA GLY A 278 10.33 -13.14 0.31
C GLY A 278 9.31 -12.66 1.34
N ARG A 279 9.80 -12.40 2.55
CA ARG A 279 9.04 -11.88 3.70
C ARG A 279 9.74 -10.65 4.27
N MET A 280 8.97 -9.69 4.76
CA MET A 280 9.47 -8.57 5.55
C MET A 280 10.26 -9.08 6.77
N GLY A 281 11.30 -8.36 7.16
CA GLY A 281 12.18 -8.74 8.28
C GLY A 281 13.22 -9.81 7.96
N LEU A 282 13.22 -10.40 6.75
CA LEU A 282 14.21 -11.41 6.37
C LEU A 282 15.30 -10.86 5.45
N SER A 283 16.54 -11.24 5.72
CA SER A 283 17.66 -11.04 4.80
C SER A 283 17.45 -11.85 3.51
N LYS A 284 18.25 -11.56 2.47
CA LYS A 284 18.19 -12.34 1.23
C LYS A 284 18.47 -13.82 1.48
N ASP A 285 19.47 -14.10 2.31
CA ASP A 285 19.90 -15.48 2.58
C ASP A 285 18.85 -16.20 3.41
N ASP A 286 18.25 -15.55 4.40
CA ASP A 286 17.17 -16.14 5.20
C ASP A 286 15.92 -16.40 4.35
N GLN A 287 15.59 -15.52 3.40
CA GLN A 287 14.51 -15.80 2.45
C GLN A 287 14.80 -17.04 1.61
N MET A 288 16.06 -17.26 1.22
CA MET A 288 16.46 -18.45 0.44
C MET A 288 16.44 -19.72 1.30
N ARG A 289 16.97 -19.68 2.52
CA ARG A 289 16.94 -20.77 3.49
C ARG A 289 15.50 -21.18 3.83
N LEU A 290 14.65 -20.20 4.11
CA LEU A 290 13.23 -20.44 4.41
C LEU A 290 12.51 -21.13 3.25
N ALA A 291 12.83 -20.74 2.00
CA ALA A 291 12.28 -21.40 0.81
C ALA A 291 12.84 -22.79 0.55
N ALA A 292 14.06 -23.08 1.00
CA ALA A 292 14.65 -24.42 0.98
C ALA A 292 14.08 -25.33 2.09
N GLY A 293 13.27 -24.79 3.01
CA GLY A 293 12.73 -25.51 4.16
C GLY A 293 13.74 -25.65 5.31
N GLU A 294 14.78 -24.81 5.32
CA GLU A 294 15.76 -24.74 6.41
C GLU A 294 15.20 -23.88 7.56
N ALA A 295 15.42 -24.34 8.80
CA ALA A 295 15.05 -23.57 9.99
C ALA A 295 16.00 -22.38 10.16
N LEU A 296 15.45 -21.20 10.44
CA LEU A 296 16.24 -19.97 10.63
C LEU A 296 16.94 -19.91 12.01
N ASN A 297 16.56 -20.79 12.95
CA ASN A 297 17.10 -20.84 14.31
C ASN A 297 18.28 -21.82 14.47
N ALA A 298 18.94 -22.20 13.39
CA ALA A 298 20.26 -22.81 13.51
C ALA A 298 21.24 -21.66 13.73
N GLU A 299 21.59 -21.39 14.99
CA GLU A 299 22.78 -20.60 15.31
C GLU A 299 23.91 -21.08 14.39
N SER A 300 24.45 -20.16 13.59
CA SER A 300 25.59 -20.46 12.73
C SER A 300 26.73 -20.90 13.65
N SER A 301 26.92 -22.21 13.79
CA SER A 301 28.14 -22.76 14.35
C SER A 301 29.28 -22.23 13.48
N GLU A 302 30.12 -21.43 14.11
CA GLU A 302 31.32 -20.80 13.61
C GLU A 302 32.26 -21.82 12.95
N GLU A 303 32.06 -22.19 11.69
CA GLU A 303 33.05 -22.94 10.93
C GLU A 303 32.96 -22.56 9.45
N GLU A 304 33.59 -21.45 9.07
CA GLU A 304 34.24 -21.27 7.75
C GLU A 304 34.97 -19.91 7.69
N GLU A 305 36.05 -19.75 8.47
CA GLU A 305 37.14 -18.83 8.12
C GLU A 305 38.48 -19.25 8.75
N GLU A 306 38.85 -20.53 8.65
CA GLU A 306 40.25 -20.95 8.71
C GLU A 306 40.57 -21.76 7.46
N LEU A 307 40.93 -21.08 6.37
CA LEU A 307 41.74 -21.63 5.27
C LEU A 307 42.17 -20.52 4.29
N SER A 308 42.99 -19.56 4.77
CA SER A 308 44.11 -18.99 3.99
C SER A 308 44.86 -17.92 4.79
N ALA A 309 45.72 -18.33 5.73
CA ALA A 309 46.74 -17.42 6.26
C ALA A 309 47.93 -18.21 6.84
N GLU A 310 48.59 -19.01 6.00
CA GLU A 310 49.99 -19.34 6.23
C GLU A 310 50.82 -18.30 5.48
N ASP A 311 51.39 -17.34 6.22
CA ASP A 311 52.70 -16.69 5.99
C ASP A 311 52.68 -15.26 6.58
N ASP A 312 53.20 -15.09 7.80
CA ASP A 312 54.54 -14.51 8.01
C ASP A 312 54.74 -14.16 9.48
N LEU A 313 55.86 -14.63 10.01
CA LEU A 313 56.26 -14.53 11.40
C LEU A 313 56.85 -13.16 11.72
N SER A 314 56.67 -12.78 12.99
CA SER A 314 57.52 -11.89 13.79
C SER A 314 57.20 -10.38 13.76
N LYS A 315 56.65 -9.91 14.88
CA LYS A 315 57.43 -9.31 15.97
C LYS A 315 56.51 -9.06 17.17
N GLY A 316 56.95 -9.54 18.33
CA GLY A 316 56.22 -9.37 19.58
C GLY A 316 56.37 -7.96 20.15
N GLU A 317 55.41 -7.59 20.98
CA GLU A 317 55.71 -6.86 22.21
C GLU A 317 54.65 -7.22 23.26
N GLU A 318 55.16 -7.44 24.47
CA GLU A 318 54.50 -7.96 25.66
C GLU A 318 53.84 -6.80 26.42
N VAL A 319 52.55 -6.90 26.77
CA VAL A 319 52.01 -6.19 27.96
C VAL A 319 51.01 -7.07 28.71
N ARG A 320 51.40 -7.46 29.93
CA ARG A 320 50.56 -8.05 30.98
C ARG A 320 49.82 -6.97 31.76
N PHE A 321 48.56 -7.21 32.15
CA PHE A 321 48.03 -7.02 33.53
C PHE A 321 46.55 -7.53 33.58
N SER A 322 46.27 -8.70 34.17
CA SER A 322 45.75 -8.96 35.54
C SER A 322 44.27 -8.57 35.79
N GLY A 323 43.42 -9.57 36.09
CA GLY A 323 42.00 -9.42 36.53
C GLY A 323 41.84 -8.88 37.97
N PRO A 324 40.82 -9.27 38.79
CA PRO A 324 39.89 -10.41 38.60
C PRO A 324 38.43 -10.23 39.19
N TRP A 325 37.63 -11.33 39.16
CA TRP A 325 36.37 -11.67 39.91
C TRP A 325 35.05 -11.05 39.42
N SER A 326 33.85 -11.63 39.61
CA SER A 326 33.29 -13.00 39.77
C SER A 326 31.77 -12.80 39.96
N ARG A 327 30.96 -13.51 39.18
CA ARG A 327 29.67 -14.18 39.51
C ARG A 327 28.64 -13.47 40.43
N GLU A 328 27.46 -13.20 39.86
CA GLU A 328 26.10 -13.29 40.44
C GLU A 328 25.14 -13.06 39.23
N GLY A 329 24.15 -13.88 38.86
CA GLY A 329 23.35 -14.84 39.60
C GLY A 329 21.94 -14.27 39.83
N GLY A 330 21.07 -14.28 38.82
CA GLY A 330 19.68 -13.85 38.95
C GLY A 330 18.88 -13.96 37.65
N GLU A 331 18.05 -14.99 37.56
CA GLU A 331 16.97 -15.13 36.57
C GLU A 331 15.84 -14.13 36.88
N PRO A 332 15.13 -13.60 35.87
CA PRO A 332 13.74 -13.23 36.04
C PRO A 332 12.83 -13.95 35.04
N GLU A 333 12.04 -14.84 35.62
CA GLU A 333 10.61 -15.15 35.40
C GLU A 333 9.99 -14.86 34.03
N ASP A 334 9.54 -15.95 33.40
CA ASP A 334 8.76 -16.02 32.17
C ASP A 334 7.39 -15.34 32.30
N GLY A 335 7.29 -14.13 31.75
CA GLY A 335 6.02 -13.42 31.56
C GLY A 335 5.23 -14.01 30.39
N VAL A 336 4.42 -15.02 30.67
CA VAL A 336 3.42 -15.57 29.74
C VAL A 336 2.35 -14.51 29.45
N TRP A 337 2.37 -13.95 28.24
CA TRP A 337 1.27 -13.14 27.71
C TRP A 337 0.22 -14.05 27.06
N ASP A 338 -0.87 -14.27 27.78
CA ASP A 338 -2.01 -15.08 27.37
C ASP A 338 -2.80 -14.36 26.25
N ARG A 339 -2.78 -14.90 25.02
CA ARG A 339 -3.59 -14.41 23.89
C ARG A 339 -4.92 -15.18 23.85
N PRO A 340 -6.08 -14.51 23.75
CA PRO A 340 -7.37 -15.21 23.76
C PRO A 340 -7.53 -16.08 22.51
N SER A 341 -7.84 -17.35 22.73
CA SER A 341 -8.06 -18.36 21.68
C SER A 341 -9.40 -18.12 20.96
N PHE A 342 -9.34 -17.91 19.65
CA PHE A 342 -10.50 -17.63 18.80
C PHE A 342 -11.09 -18.89 18.14
N ALA A 343 -10.83 -20.07 18.71
CA ALA A 343 -11.19 -21.37 18.12
C ALA A 343 -12.70 -21.73 18.17
N ARG A 344 -13.62 -20.77 18.27
CA ARG A 344 -15.06 -21.04 18.47
C ARG A 344 -16.01 -20.43 17.44
N LEU A 345 -15.54 -20.04 16.26
CA LEU A 345 -16.40 -19.42 15.24
C LEU A 345 -16.62 -20.22 13.95
N PHE A 346 -16.13 -21.46 13.86
CA PHE A 346 -16.28 -22.27 12.63
C PHE A 346 -17.12 -23.55 12.81
N ASP A 347 -18.06 -23.57 13.74
CA ASP A 347 -18.98 -24.70 13.88
C ASP A 347 -20.41 -24.26 14.24
N ALA A 348 -21.08 -23.60 13.30
CA ALA A 348 -22.54 -23.52 13.25
C ALA A 348 -22.99 -23.05 11.86
N GLY A 349 -23.81 -23.85 11.16
CA GLY A 349 -24.51 -23.35 9.97
C GLY A 349 -24.90 -24.37 8.90
N ALA A 350 -25.12 -25.63 9.23
CA ALA A 350 -25.93 -26.52 8.41
C ALA A 350 -27.32 -26.68 9.03
N SER A 351 -28.31 -25.91 8.58
CA SER A 351 -29.70 -26.36 8.53
C SER A 351 -30.52 -25.52 7.55
N SER A 352 -31.40 -26.24 6.87
CA SER A 352 -32.29 -25.89 5.76
C SER A 352 -33.49 -25.01 6.13
N SER A 353 -34.01 -24.38 5.07
CA SER A 353 -35.44 -24.13 4.74
C SER A 353 -36.29 -23.30 5.72
N GLU A 354 -36.86 -22.19 5.24
CA GLU A 354 -38.28 -22.09 4.85
C GLU A 354 -38.56 -20.77 4.11
N GLU A 355 -39.48 -20.83 3.15
CA GLU A 355 -40.01 -19.75 2.32
C GLU A 355 -41.07 -18.91 3.08
N GLU A 356 -41.24 -17.66 2.66
CA GLU A 356 -42.45 -16.79 2.63
C GLU A 356 -41.91 -15.33 2.57
N GLY A 357 -42.15 -14.50 1.56
CA GLY A 357 -43.40 -14.24 0.83
C GLY A 357 -44.05 -13.00 1.45
N ASP A 358 -43.85 -11.82 0.85
CA ASP A 358 -44.92 -10.83 0.57
C ASP A 358 -44.36 -9.48 0.07
N ASP A 359 -44.96 -9.04 -1.03
CA ASP A 359 -44.83 -7.76 -1.72
C ASP A 359 -45.45 -6.60 -0.92
N GLU A 360 -45.03 -5.36 -1.17
CA GLU A 360 -45.94 -4.27 -1.58
C GLU A 360 -45.19 -2.97 -1.92
N ASP A 361 -45.47 -2.49 -3.13
CA ASP A 361 -45.12 -1.19 -3.71
C ASP A 361 -45.93 -0.06 -3.05
N GLU A 362 -45.30 1.10 -2.82
CA GLU A 362 -46.02 2.40 -2.93
C GLU A 362 -45.12 3.46 -3.59
N GLN A 363 -45.46 3.77 -4.84
CA GLN A 363 -45.19 5.06 -5.49
C GLN A 363 -46.35 6.01 -5.18
N GLU A 364 -46.05 7.30 -5.04
CA GLU A 364 -46.84 8.49 -5.40
C GLU A 364 -46.21 9.71 -4.65
N SER A 365 -46.23 10.97 -5.08
CA SER A 365 -46.66 11.64 -6.31
C SER A 365 -46.19 13.12 -6.26
N SER A 366 -45.88 13.66 -7.43
CA SER A 366 -46.07 15.02 -7.99
C SER A 366 -46.40 16.25 -7.10
N SER A 367 -45.75 17.38 -7.40
CA SER A 367 -46.34 18.69 -7.79
C SER A 367 -45.19 19.62 -8.22
N ASP A 368 -45.09 20.05 -9.48
CA ASP A 368 -45.80 21.16 -10.13
C ASP A 368 -45.78 22.47 -9.34
N PHE A 369 -44.95 23.42 -9.79
CA PHE A 369 -45.21 24.86 -9.63
C PHE A 369 -44.63 25.64 -10.81
N ASP A 370 -45.53 26.35 -11.49
CA ASP A 370 -45.36 27.14 -12.70
C ASP A 370 -44.68 28.51 -12.48
N ASP A 371 -44.01 28.95 -13.55
CA ASP A 371 -43.98 30.25 -14.24
C ASP A 371 -43.90 31.63 -13.55
N ASP A 372 -43.37 32.53 -14.40
CA ASP A 372 -43.45 34.01 -14.45
C ASP A 372 -42.38 34.80 -13.68
N ASP A 373 -41.85 35.94 -14.13
CA ASP A 373 -41.80 36.76 -15.37
C ASP A 373 -41.11 38.07 -14.90
N TRP A 374 -40.72 38.97 -15.81
CA TRP A 374 -40.12 40.32 -15.63
C TRP A 374 -38.60 40.37 -15.41
N GLY A 375 -37.80 41.15 -16.14
CA GLY A 375 -38.10 42.20 -17.12
C GLY A 375 -36.96 43.25 -17.07
N SER A 376 -36.41 43.54 -18.25
CA SER A 376 -35.93 44.84 -18.73
C SER A 376 -34.69 45.53 -18.11
N ASP A 377 -33.73 45.79 -19.02
CA ASP A 377 -33.01 47.05 -19.26
C ASP A 377 -32.34 47.80 -18.11
N GLU A 378 -31.04 48.10 -18.26
CA GLU A 378 -30.61 49.49 -18.47
C GLU A 378 -29.13 49.58 -18.88
N ASP A 379 -28.95 50.21 -20.04
CA ASP A 379 -27.72 50.71 -20.63
C ASP A 379 -27.41 52.10 -20.05
N SER A 380 -26.16 52.40 -19.69
CA SER A 380 -25.71 53.79 -19.51
C SER A 380 -24.19 53.92 -19.43
N SER A 381 -23.65 54.48 -20.51
CA SER A 381 -22.28 54.94 -20.71
C SER A 381 -22.05 56.35 -20.14
N LYS A 382 -20.86 56.61 -19.58
CA LYS A 382 -20.14 57.92 -19.49
C LYS A 382 -18.63 57.57 -19.38
N GLY A 383 -17.70 57.95 -20.27
CA GLY A 383 -17.24 59.30 -20.68
C GLY A 383 -16.43 59.92 -19.53
N SER A 384 -15.19 60.41 -19.58
CA SER A 384 -14.20 60.92 -20.57
C SER A 384 -12.87 61.14 -19.79
N SER A 385 -11.64 61.16 -20.32
CA SER A 385 -10.94 62.32 -20.95
C SER A 385 -9.44 61.96 -21.17
N SER A 386 -8.90 62.04 -22.40
CA SER A 386 -7.94 63.03 -22.97
C SER A 386 -6.46 62.91 -22.50
N GLU A 387 -5.53 62.46 -23.37
CA GLU A 387 -4.49 63.23 -24.14
C GLU A 387 -3.09 62.76 -23.65
N SER A 388 -1.98 62.65 -24.39
CA SER A 388 -1.55 63.00 -25.76
C SER A 388 -0.21 62.25 -26.10
N ASP A 389 0.19 62.32 -27.38
CA ASP A 389 1.55 62.15 -27.94
C ASP A 389 2.12 60.72 -28.11
N SER A 390 2.73 60.29 -29.22
CA SER A 390 3.16 60.92 -30.48
C SER A 390 3.58 59.83 -31.50
N GLU A 391 3.32 60.11 -32.80
CA GLU A 391 4.04 59.76 -34.06
C GLU A 391 4.85 58.44 -34.16
N ASP A 392 4.44 57.42 -34.94
CA ASP A 392 4.56 57.18 -36.41
C ASP A 392 5.74 56.20 -36.76
N PRO A 393 5.93 55.69 -38.00
CA PRO A 393 5.43 54.39 -38.45
C PRO A 393 6.54 53.42 -38.93
N ASP A 394 6.24 52.11 -39.02
CA ASP A 394 6.84 51.31 -40.10
C ASP A 394 5.91 50.17 -40.56
N ALA A 395 5.63 50.18 -41.85
CA ALA A 395 4.74 49.29 -42.56
C ALA A 395 5.59 48.36 -43.43
N GLY A 396 5.53 47.05 -43.16
CA GLY A 396 6.05 46.00 -44.03
C GLY A 396 4.91 45.11 -44.56
N PRO A 397 4.83 44.82 -45.87
CA PRO A 397 3.59 44.42 -46.54
C PRO A 397 3.29 42.91 -46.52
N PRO A 398 2.04 42.51 -46.84
CA PRO A 398 1.58 41.12 -46.78
C PRO A 398 1.62 40.44 -48.16
N LEU A 399 1.99 39.16 -48.18
CA LEU A 399 1.80 38.22 -49.29
C LEU A 399 1.73 36.82 -48.67
N ARG A 400 0.79 35.92 -48.97
CA ARG A 400 -0.43 35.94 -49.77
C ARG A 400 -1.22 34.69 -49.40
#